data_AF-A0A972L1X3-F1
#
_entry.id   AF-A0A972L1X3-F1
#
_cell.length_a   1.000
_cell.length_b   1.000
_cell.length_c   1.000
_cell.angle_alpha   90.00
_cell.angle_beta   90.00
_cell.angle_gamma   90.00
#
_symmetry.space_group_name_H-M   'P 1'
#
loop_
_entity.id
_entity.type
_entity.pdbx_description
1 polymer ?
#
loop_
_entity_poly.entity_id
_entity_poly.type
_entity_poly.pdbx_seq_one_letter_code
_entity_poly.pdbx_strand_id
1 'polypeptide(L)'
;MRNLLLILIVIPTWFFHSSFFLADDPDFPEKKVAKVINRIWKDKSVEIQRYNIEDAYGGGKYFMLTDEADTLGYLYVGRVNSCRQGGCAINNEDAELPFEFFDYFLITDKNAKVEKIKIFNYQATHGHEVMSTGWLRQFKGYGGERKLKYGKDIEAISGATISAKALNLDVQFIVGNLKDNY
;
A
#
# COMPACT_ATOMS: atom_id res chain seq x y z
N MET A 1 29.51 33.75 -60.82
CA MET A 1 28.76 34.54 -59.83
C MET A 1 28.08 33.59 -58.86
N ARG A 2 28.59 33.56 -57.62
CA ARG A 2 28.02 33.12 -56.34
C ARG A 2 27.30 31.76 -56.23
N ASN A 3 28.05 30.75 -55.76
CA ASN A 3 27.53 29.52 -55.14
C ASN A 3 26.69 29.86 -53.90
N LEU A 4 25.47 29.31 -53.81
CA LEU A 4 24.58 29.46 -52.66
C LEU A 4 24.73 28.24 -51.74
N LEU A 5 25.43 28.43 -50.62
CA LEU A 5 25.61 27.42 -49.58
C LEU A 5 24.36 27.38 -48.70
N LEU A 6 23.60 26.28 -48.73
CA LEU A 6 22.49 26.04 -47.81
C LEU A 6 23.05 25.54 -46.47
N ILE A 7 23.02 26.39 -45.44
CA ILE A 7 23.36 26.01 -44.06
C ILE A 7 22.11 25.40 -43.42
N LEU A 8 22.12 24.08 -43.24
CA LEU A 8 21.15 23.37 -42.40
C LEU A 8 21.49 23.66 -40.92
N ILE A 9 20.69 24.52 -40.29
CA ILE A 9 20.74 24.72 -38.84
C ILE A 9 20.04 23.54 -38.18
N VAL A 10 20.82 22.58 -37.68
CA VAL A 10 20.33 21.51 -36.81
C VAL A 10 20.08 22.15 -35.44
N ILE A 11 18.82 22.47 -35.15
CA ILE A 11 18.41 22.88 -33.80
C ILE A 11 18.51 21.64 -32.92
N PRO A 12 19.40 21.58 -31.92
CA PRO A 12 19.40 20.47 -30.99
C PRO A 12 18.12 20.63 -30.16
N THR A 13 17.11 19.82 -30.46
CA THR A 13 15.97 19.66 -29.57
C THR A 13 16.51 19.03 -28.30
N TRP A 14 16.84 19.89 -27.33
CA TRP A 14 17.00 19.48 -25.95
C TRP A 14 15.67 18.84 -25.57
N PHE A 15 15.64 17.51 -25.64
CA PHE A 15 14.64 16.70 -24.97
C PHE A 15 14.77 17.02 -23.49
N PHE A 16 14.06 18.06 -23.05
CA PHE A 16 13.63 18.21 -21.68
C PHE A 16 12.71 17.02 -21.41
N HIS A 17 13.31 15.89 -21.01
CA HIS A 17 12.60 14.86 -20.27
C HIS A 17 12.12 15.56 -19.00
N SER A 18 10.90 16.08 -19.05
CA SER A 18 10.15 16.37 -17.84
C SER A 18 9.94 15.02 -17.18
N SER A 19 10.80 14.70 -16.22
CA SER A 19 10.49 13.67 -15.23
C SER A 19 9.25 14.16 -14.49
N PHE A 20 8.10 13.82 -15.04
CA PHE A 20 6.82 13.95 -14.35
C PHE A 20 6.94 13.03 -13.15
N PHE A 21 7.12 13.60 -11.96
CA PHE A 21 7.11 12.87 -10.70
C PHE A 21 5.68 12.34 -10.48
N LEU A 22 5.36 11.21 -11.11
CA LEU A 22 4.25 10.38 -10.65
C LEU A 22 4.58 9.95 -9.22
N ALA A 23 3.62 10.10 -8.30
CA ALA A 23 3.73 9.53 -6.97
C ALA A 23 3.96 8.03 -7.13
N ASP A 24 5.19 7.58 -6.82
CA ASP A 24 5.62 6.23 -7.15
C ASP A 24 4.81 5.20 -6.35
N ASP A 25 4.25 4.21 -7.04
CA ASP A 25 3.51 3.11 -6.43
C ASP A 25 4.39 2.39 -5.40
N PRO A 26 3.83 1.78 -4.35
CA PRO A 26 4.62 0.94 -3.46
C PRO A 26 5.23 -0.24 -4.23
N ASP A 27 6.55 -0.41 -4.08
CA ASP A 27 7.27 -1.58 -4.58
C ASP A 27 6.69 -2.87 -3.99
N PHE A 28 6.52 -3.90 -4.83
CA PHE A 28 6.07 -5.20 -4.37
C PHE A 28 7.18 -5.91 -3.59
N PRO A 29 7.03 -6.21 -2.28
CA PRO A 29 8.12 -6.70 -1.45
C PRO A 29 8.27 -8.23 -1.51
N GLU A 30 8.65 -8.76 -2.66
CA GLU A 30 8.69 -10.21 -3.00
C GLU A 30 9.24 -11.10 -1.87
N LYS A 31 10.48 -10.83 -1.41
CA LYS A 31 11.15 -11.63 -0.38
C LYS A 31 10.39 -11.66 0.95
N LYS A 32 9.74 -10.54 1.32
CA LYS A 32 9.00 -10.42 2.57
C LYS A 32 7.65 -11.14 2.45
N VAL A 33 6.99 -11.05 1.30
CA VAL A 33 5.74 -11.77 0.98
C VAL A 33 5.99 -13.26 0.97
N ALA A 34 6.95 -13.76 0.18
CA ALA A 34 7.28 -15.17 0.08
C ALA A 34 7.60 -15.79 1.44
N LYS A 35 8.37 -15.10 2.30
CA LYS A 35 8.67 -15.55 3.67
C LYS A 35 7.42 -15.70 4.54
N VAL A 36 6.40 -14.85 4.34
CA VAL A 36 5.15 -14.93 5.09
C VAL A 36 4.26 -16.03 4.52
N ILE A 37 4.11 -16.11 3.20
CA ILE A 37 3.36 -17.16 2.51
C ILE A 37 3.87 -18.54 2.93
N ASN A 38 5.18 -18.78 2.84
CA ASN A 38 5.80 -20.06 3.26
C ASN A 38 5.62 -20.37 4.75
N ARG A 39 5.28 -19.37 5.58
CA ARG A 39 4.98 -19.62 7.00
C ARG A 39 3.51 -20.00 7.21
N ILE A 40 2.60 -19.40 6.44
CA ILE A 40 1.16 -19.66 6.51
C ILE A 40 0.86 -21.03 5.86
N TRP A 41 1.40 -21.28 4.67
CA TRP A 41 1.18 -22.48 3.88
C TRP A 41 2.50 -23.21 3.61
N LYS A 42 3.07 -23.82 4.66
CA LYS A 42 4.43 -24.42 4.65
C LYS A 42 4.67 -25.47 3.56
N ASP A 43 3.62 -26.19 3.19
CA ASP A 43 3.71 -27.38 2.34
C ASP A 43 3.02 -27.20 0.97
N LYS A 44 2.68 -25.95 0.60
CA LYS A 44 1.96 -25.63 -0.66
C LYS A 44 2.84 -24.88 -1.64
N SER A 45 2.57 -25.05 -2.93
CA SER A 45 3.21 -24.30 -4.00
C SER A 45 2.34 -23.10 -4.37
N VAL A 46 2.53 -21.99 -3.64
CA VAL A 46 1.64 -20.84 -3.78
C VAL A 46 2.02 -19.98 -4.98
N GLU A 47 1.10 -19.87 -5.93
CA GLU A 47 1.16 -18.93 -7.04
C GLU A 47 0.48 -17.61 -6.66
N ILE A 48 1.04 -16.49 -7.13
CA ILE A 48 0.51 -15.14 -6.89
C ILE A 48 0.07 -14.57 -8.23
N GLN A 49 -1.23 -14.38 -8.41
CA GLN A 49 -1.81 -13.88 -9.66
C GLN A 49 -2.45 -12.52 -9.44
N ARG A 50 -2.31 -11.60 -10.39
CA ARG A 50 -2.90 -10.26 -10.28
C ARG A 50 -4.42 -10.38 -10.20
N TYR A 51 -5.02 -9.74 -9.21
CA TYR A 51 -6.47 -9.69 -9.05
C TYR A 51 -6.93 -8.24 -9.20
N ASN A 52 -7.71 -7.97 -10.25
CA ASN A 52 -8.11 -6.61 -10.58
C ASN A 52 -9.43 -6.30 -9.88
N ILE A 53 -9.33 -5.58 -8.77
CA ILE A 53 -10.46 -4.98 -8.08
C ILE A 53 -10.41 -3.48 -8.36
N GLU A 54 -11.52 -2.91 -8.83
CA GLU A 54 -11.69 -1.47 -8.93
C GLU A 54 -11.83 -0.90 -7.52
N ASP A 55 -10.78 -0.27 -6.99
CA ASP A 55 -10.84 0.42 -5.71
C ASP A 55 -11.04 1.93 -5.90
N ALA A 56 -12.00 2.49 -5.15
CA ALA A 56 -12.33 3.91 -5.25
C ALA A 56 -11.18 4.85 -4.84
N TYR A 57 -10.13 4.32 -4.18
CA TYR A 57 -8.99 5.07 -3.67
C TYR A 57 -7.68 4.81 -4.45
N GLY A 58 -7.67 3.93 -5.45
CA GLY A 58 -6.63 3.82 -6.49
C GLY A 58 -5.20 3.48 -6.04
N GLY A 59 -4.96 3.22 -4.75
CA GLY A 59 -3.61 3.29 -4.17
C GLY A 59 -2.88 1.96 -4.01
N GLY A 60 -3.52 0.83 -4.33
CA GLY A 60 -2.99 -0.47 -3.97
C GLY A 60 -3.23 -1.60 -4.96
N LYS A 61 -2.61 -2.73 -4.63
CA LYS A 61 -2.41 -3.85 -5.53
C LYS A 61 -2.96 -5.13 -4.91
N TYR A 62 -4.02 -5.70 -5.50
CA TYR A 62 -4.61 -6.98 -5.09
C TYR A 62 -4.08 -8.15 -5.92
N PHE A 63 -3.97 -9.29 -5.27
CA PHE A 63 -3.51 -10.55 -5.85
C PHE A 63 -4.30 -11.71 -5.24
N MET A 64 -4.54 -12.73 -6.06
CA MET A 64 -5.09 -14.00 -5.63
C MET A 64 -3.93 -14.97 -5.37
N LEU A 65 -4.04 -15.73 -4.28
CA LEU A 65 -3.07 -16.74 -3.87
C LEU A 65 -3.69 -18.11 -4.13
N THR A 66 -3.08 -18.91 -4.98
CA THR A 66 -3.59 -20.23 -5.38
C THR A 66 -2.55 -21.32 -5.15
N ASP A 67 -3.02 -22.54 -4.93
CA ASP A 67 -2.21 -23.76 -4.94
C ASP A 67 -2.92 -24.74 -5.86
N GLU A 68 -2.30 -25.00 -7.01
CA GLU A 68 -2.94 -25.66 -8.15
C GLU A 68 -4.24 -24.93 -8.57
N ALA A 69 -5.41 -25.51 -8.29
CA ALA A 69 -6.72 -24.94 -8.59
C ALA A 69 -7.48 -24.42 -7.35
N ASP A 70 -6.92 -24.54 -6.15
CA ASP A 70 -7.57 -24.09 -4.90
C ASP A 70 -7.14 -22.67 -4.54
N THR A 71 -8.11 -21.79 -4.33
CA THR A 71 -7.86 -20.45 -3.80
C THR A 71 -7.54 -20.55 -2.31
N LEU A 72 -6.32 -20.16 -1.95
CA LEU A 72 -5.87 -20.13 -0.56
C LEU A 72 -6.28 -18.84 0.14
N GLY A 73 -6.29 -17.74 -0.59
CA GLY A 73 -6.61 -16.42 -0.07
C GLY A 73 -6.17 -15.29 -0.99
N TYR A 74 -6.04 -14.10 -0.40
CA TYR A 74 -5.74 -12.88 -1.14
C TYR A 74 -4.58 -12.14 -0.50
N LEU A 75 -3.87 -11.38 -1.33
CA LEU A 75 -2.79 -10.49 -0.93
C LEU A 75 -3.10 -9.09 -1.44
N TYR A 76 -3.04 -8.12 -0.55
CA TYR A 76 -3.05 -6.69 -0.87
C TYR A 76 -1.68 -6.10 -0.56
N VAL A 77 -1.17 -5.23 -1.43
CA VAL A 77 0.03 -4.42 -1.22
C VAL A 77 -0.32 -2.97 -1.51
N GLY A 78 -0.15 -2.08 -0.56
CA GLY A 78 -0.57 -0.69 -0.72
C GLY A 78 0.15 0.28 0.20
N ARG A 79 -0.14 1.56 -0.02
CA ARG A 79 0.39 2.69 0.74
C ARG A 79 -0.70 3.33 1.59
N VAL A 80 -0.38 3.64 2.84
CA VAL A 80 -1.21 4.48 3.69
C VAL A 80 -0.50 5.82 3.89
N ASN A 81 -1.19 6.90 3.55
CA ASN A 81 -0.74 8.26 3.84
C ASN A 81 -1.15 8.66 5.27
N SER A 82 -0.21 9.20 6.03
CA SER A 82 -0.40 9.72 7.38
C SER A 82 0.00 11.19 7.44
N CYS A 83 -0.78 12.00 8.16
CA CYS A 83 -0.38 13.38 8.38
C CYS A 83 0.75 13.52 9.39
N ARG A 84 1.62 14.51 9.12
CA ARG A 84 2.67 14.95 10.03
C ARG A 84 2.08 15.54 11.31
N GLN A 85 2.87 15.52 12.38
CA GLN A 85 2.57 16.30 13.59
C GLN A 85 2.63 17.80 13.23
N GLY A 86 1.48 18.48 13.26
CA GLY A 86 1.30 19.85 12.74
C GLY A 86 0.27 19.98 11.61
N GLY A 87 -0.21 18.85 11.07
CA GLY A 87 -1.24 18.81 10.03
C GLY A 87 -0.69 18.57 8.63
N CYS A 88 -1.57 18.17 7.71
CA CYS A 88 -1.36 18.26 6.27
C CYS A 88 -2.08 19.53 5.82
N ALA A 89 -1.37 20.58 5.42
CA ALA A 89 -2.03 21.79 4.96
C ALA A 89 -2.87 21.50 3.70
N ILE A 90 -4.14 21.91 3.71
CA ILE A 90 -5.03 21.94 2.53
C ILE A 90 -5.09 23.37 1.97
N ASN A 91 -4.34 24.30 2.57
CA ASN A 91 -4.44 25.73 2.28
C ASN A 91 -3.33 26.11 1.31
N ASN A 92 -3.70 26.61 0.14
CA ASN A 92 -2.86 26.89 -1.04
C ASN A 92 -1.74 27.95 -0.87
N GLU A 93 -1.30 28.23 0.35
CA GLU A 93 -0.28 29.26 0.64
C GLU A 93 0.98 28.70 1.30
N ASP A 94 0.90 27.49 1.87
CA ASP A 94 2.07 26.75 2.33
C ASP A 94 2.37 25.66 1.29
N ALA A 95 3.55 25.74 0.66
CA ALA A 95 4.02 24.77 -0.32
C ALA A 95 3.72 23.33 0.13
N GLU A 96 3.12 22.53 -0.77
CA GLU A 96 2.77 21.11 -0.63
C GLU A 96 3.73 20.37 0.32
N LEU A 97 3.41 20.30 1.61
CA LEU A 97 4.18 19.46 2.51
C LEU A 97 3.83 18.02 2.16
N PRO A 98 4.81 17.20 1.75
CA PRO A 98 4.52 15.84 1.33
C PRO A 98 3.95 15.07 2.51
N PHE A 99 2.85 14.34 2.26
CA PHE A 99 2.32 13.38 3.21
C PHE A 99 3.44 12.45 3.68
N GLU A 100 3.43 12.10 4.95
CA GLU A 100 4.18 10.93 5.40
C GLU A 100 3.41 9.68 4.98
N PHE A 101 4.11 8.58 4.81
CA PHE A 101 3.46 7.35 4.37
C PHE A 101 4.15 6.11 4.88
N PHE A 102 3.45 5.00 4.77
CA PHE A 102 4.04 3.68 4.94
C PHE A 102 3.41 2.68 3.99
N ASP A 103 4.23 1.75 3.52
CA ASP A 103 3.80 0.70 2.63
C ASP A 103 3.67 -0.59 3.42
N TYR A 104 2.58 -1.30 3.16
CA TYR A 104 2.25 -2.51 3.87
C TYR A 104 1.63 -3.55 2.93
N PHE A 105 1.63 -4.79 3.39
CA PHE A 105 0.82 -5.82 2.79
C PHE A 105 -0.09 -6.48 3.81
N LEU A 106 -1.21 -6.97 3.31
CA LEU A 106 -2.24 -7.70 4.04
C LEU A 106 -2.50 -9.01 3.30
N ILE A 107 -2.46 -10.12 4.02
CA ILE A 107 -2.81 -11.45 3.52
C ILE A 107 -4.06 -11.91 4.24
N THR A 108 -5.03 -12.44 3.50
CA THR A 108 -6.24 -13.07 4.02
C THR A 108 -6.29 -14.55 3.71
N ASP A 109 -7.19 -15.26 4.38
CA ASP A 109 -7.72 -16.53 3.88
C ASP A 109 -8.66 -16.31 2.68
N LYS A 110 -9.19 -17.41 2.13
CA LYS A 110 -10.16 -17.39 1.02
C LYS A 110 -11.53 -16.76 1.34
N ASN A 111 -11.82 -16.46 2.61
CA ASN A 111 -13.05 -15.79 3.04
C ASN A 111 -12.80 -14.30 3.37
N ALA A 112 -11.67 -13.75 2.91
CA ALA A 112 -11.18 -12.41 3.23
C ALA A 112 -10.94 -12.15 4.73
N LYS A 113 -10.71 -13.18 5.55
CA LYS A 113 -10.30 -13.01 6.95
C LYS A 113 -8.82 -12.75 7.03
N VAL A 114 -8.41 -11.69 7.73
CA VAL A 114 -7.00 -11.30 7.84
C VAL A 114 -6.17 -12.39 8.52
N GLU A 115 -5.15 -12.88 7.82
CA GLU A 115 -4.14 -13.80 8.37
C GLU A 115 -2.89 -13.06 8.83
N LYS A 116 -2.45 -12.07 8.03
CA LYS A 116 -1.24 -11.31 8.33
C LYS A 116 -1.27 -9.90 7.79
N ILE A 117 -0.81 -8.97 8.60
CA ILE A 117 -0.43 -7.61 8.18
C ILE A 117 1.06 -7.43 8.42
N LYS A 118 1.73 -6.74 7.50
CA LYS A 118 3.13 -6.31 7.67
C LYS A 118 3.38 -4.98 6.98
N ILE A 119 3.81 -4.00 7.76
CA ILE A 119 4.41 -2.78 7.26
C ILE A 119 5.87 -3.07 6.90
N PHE A 120 6.28 -2.73 5.68
CA PHE A 120 7.60 -3.09 5.15
C PHE A 120 8.45 -1.92 4.68
N ASN A 121 7.84 -0.74 4.57
CA ASN A 121 8.48 0.56 4.35
C ASN A 121 7.75 1.59 5.22
N TYR A 122 8.46 2.44 5.94
CA TYR A 122 7.85 3.45 6.81
C TYR A 122 8.59 4.78 6.63
N GLN A 123 7.96 5.71 5.93
CA GLN A 123 8.48 7.02 5.52
C GLN A 123 7.72 8.12 6.27
N ALA A 124 7.85 8.10 7.59
CA ALA A 124 7.28 9.10 8.50
C ALA A 124 8.27 9.43 9.62
N THR A 125 8.17 10.64 10.17
CA THR A 125 9.04 11.13 11.25
C THR A 125 8.67 10.54 12.61
N HIS A 126 7.41 10.17 12.81
CA HIS A 126 6.89 9.67 14.07
C HIS A 126 5.93 8.49 13.87
N GLY A 127 5.68 7.74 14.94
CA GLY A 127 4.65 6.70 14.97
C GLY A 127 5.08 5.30 14.53
N HIS A 128 6.39 5.02 14.51
CA HIS A 128 6.94 3.71 14.15
C HIS A 128 6.36 2.55 14.98
N GLU A 129 5.77 2.83 16.14
CA GLU A 129 5.10 1.87 17.01
C GLU A 129 3.98 1.11 16.29
N VAL A 130 3.36 1.70 15.26
CA VAL A 130 2.36 1.02 14.41
C VAL A 130 2.92 -0.21 13.68
N MET A 131 4.24 -0.28 13.49
CA MET A 131 4.93 -1.44 12.90
C MET A 131 5.07 -2.63 13.86
N SER A 132 4.66 -2.46 15.12
CA SER A 132 4.72 -3.52 16.14
C SER A 132 3.97 -4.76 15.68
N THR A 133 4.68 -5.88 15.60
CA THR A 133 4.06 -7.18 15.23
C THR A 133 2.97 -7.62 16.20
N GLY A 134 3.08 -7.24 17.48
CA GLY A 134 2.08 -7.53 18.50
C GLY A 134 0.82 -6.70 18.30
N TRP A 135 0.97 -5.42 17.96
CA TRP A 135 -0.16 -4.54 17.67
C TRP A 135 -0.88 -4.93 16.37
N LEU A 136 -0.12 -5.15 15.28
CA LEU A 136 -0.67 -5.59 13.99
C LEU A 136 -1.42 -6.93 14.06
N ARG A 137 -1.14 -7.78 15.07
CA ARG A 137 -1.84 -9.06 15.26
C ARG A 137 -3.29 -8.88 15.71
N GLN A 138 -3.68 -7.72 16.21
CA GLN A 138 -5.06 -7.45 16.65
C GLN A 138 -6.07 -7.50 15.49
N PHE A 139 -5.61 -7.30 14.25
CA PHE A 139 -6.44 -7.45 13.06
C PHE A 139 -6.68 -8.90 12.63
N LYS A 140 -5.94 -9.88 13.19
CA LYS A 140 -6.04 -11.27 12.76
C LYS A 140 -7.47 -11.81 12.95
N GLY A 141 -8.02 -12.44 11.91
CA GLY A 141 -9.36 -13.01 11.88
C GLY A 141 -10.48 -12.04 11.56
N TYR A 142 -10.18 -10.74 11.42
CA TYR A 142 -11.15 -9.75 10.97
C TYR A 142 -11.58 -10.01 9.52
N GLY A 143 -12.88 -10.10 9.25
CA GLY A 143 -13.46 -10.37 7.92
C GLY A 143 -14.58 -9.40 7.53
N GLY A 144 -14.54 -8.16 8.03
CA GLY A 144 -15.47 -7.11 7.60
C GLY A 144 -16.88 -7.22 8.17
N GLU A 145 -17.12 -8.03 9.21
CA GLU A 145 -18.45 -8.28 9.78
C GLU A 145 -18.96 -7.13 10.65
N ARG A 146 -18.05 -6.28 11.14
CA ARG A 146 -18.35 -5.12 11.98
C ARG A 146 -17.27 -4.06 11.79
N LYS A 147 -17.55 -2.80 12.12
CA LYS A 147 -16.50 -1.78 12.18
C LYS A 147 -15.58 -2.01 13.38
N LEU A 148 -14.27 -1.89 13.18
CA LEU A 148 -13.24 -1.84 14.21
C LEU A 148 -13.04 -0.40 14.68
N LYS A 149 -13.35 -0.15 15.96
CA LYS A 149 -13.17 1.16 16.60
C LYS A 149 -11.79 1.24 17.24
N TYR A 150 -10.94 2.12 16.71
CA TYR A 150 -9.64 2.44 17.32
C TYR A 150 -9.81 2.97 18.76
N GLY A 151 -8.96 2.51 19.68
CA GLY A 151 -9.03 2.77 21.11
C GLY A 151 -10.05 1.90 21.87
N LYS A 152 -10.80 1.03 21.18
CA LYS A 152 -11.76 0.10 21.79
C LYS A 152 -11.55 -1.34 21.33
N ASP A 153 -11.63 -1.56 20.01
CA ASP A 153 -11.44 -2.87 19.39
C ASP A 153 -9.98 -3.11 18.99
N ILE A 154 -9.29 -2.02 18.63
CA ILE A 154 -7.86 -1.98 18.35
C ILE A 154 -7.23 -1.03 19.35
N GLU A 155 -6.19 -1.48 20.05
CA GLU A 155 -5.54 -0.71 21.10
C GLU A 155 -4.99 0.62 20.56
N ALA A 156 -5.14 1.67 21.36
CA ALA A 156 -4.53 2.94 21.06
C ALA A 156 -3.01 2.86 21.24
N ILE A 157 -2.27 3.50 20.34
CA ILE A 157 -0.81 3.61 20.41
C ILE A 157 -0.43 5.07 20.70
N SER A 158 0.25 5.29 21.82
CA SER A 158 0.87 6.58 22.11
C SER A 158 1.96 6.87 21.08
N GLY A 159 2.07 8.11 20.60
CA GLY A 159 3.06 8.51 19.59
C GLY A 159 2.75 8.09 18.15
N ALA A 160 1.82 7.14 17.93
CA ALA A 160 1.46 6.63 16.60
C ALA A 160 -0.03 6.75 16.27
N THR A 161 -0.78 7.62 16.97
CA THR A 161 -2.25 7.67 16.85
C THR A 161 -2.75 7.99 15.43
N ILE A 162 -2.06 8.86 14.68
CA ILE A 162 -2.45 9.21 13.31
C ILE A 162 -2.27 7.99 12.39
N SER A 163 -1.07 7.41 12.36
CA SER A 163 -0.74 6.22 11.56
C SER A 163 -1.61 5.02 11.90
N ALA A 164 -1.85 4.79 13.20
CA ALA A 164 -2.67 3.67 13.68
C ALA A 164 -4.15 3.81 13.29
N LYS A 165 -4.71 5.03 13.34
CA LYS A 165 -6.08 5.29 12.85
C LYS A 165 -6.17 5.12 11.35
N ALA A 166 -5.20 5.64 10.59
CA ALA A 166 -5.17 5.52 9.14
C ALA A 166 -5.11 4.06 8.70
N LEU A 167 -4.20 3.26 9.27
CA LEU A 167 -4.13 1.83 8.98
C LEU A 167 -5.40 1.08 9.41
N ASN A 168 -6.00 1.42 10.55
CA ASN A 168 -7.25 0.79 10.97
C ASN A 168 -8.41 1.04 9.99
N LEU A 169 -8.48 2.23 9.38
CA LEU A 169 -9.47 2.52 8.35
C LEU A 169 -9.15 1.79 7.05
N ASP A 170 -7.89 1.81 6.63
CA ASP A 170 -7.45 1.18 5.38
C ASP A 170 -7.68 -0.34 5.41
N VAL A 171 -7.29 -1.02 6.49
CA VAL A 171 -7.56 -2.47 6.66
C VAL A 171 -9.04 -2.80 6.55
N GLN A 172 -9.92 -1.97 7.13
CA GLN A 172 -11.36 -2.18 7.03
C GLN A 172 -11.88 -1.99 5.62
N PHE A 173 -11.36 -1.00 4.89
CA PHE A 173 -11.70 -0.76 3.51
C PHE A 173 -11.24 -1.91 2.60
N ILE A 174 -9.98 -2.33 2.71
CA ILE A 174 -9.41 -3.41 1.91
C ILE A 174 -10.12 -4.74 2.14
N VAL A 175 -10.41 -5.08 3.40
CA VAL A 175 -11.16 -6.30 3.72
C VAL A 175 -12.60 -6.22 3.20
N GLY A 176 -13.24 -5.05 3.25
CA GLY A 176 -14.56 -4.82 2.65
C GLY A 176 -14.54 -5.05 1.14
N ASN A 177 -13.60 -4.44 0.42
CA ASN A 177 -13.46 -4.62 -1.03
C ASN A 177 -13.21 -6.08 -1.41
N LEU A 178 -12.31 -6.78 -0.70
CA LEU A 178 -12.07 -8.20 -0.96
C LEU A 178 -13.37 -8.99 -0.80
N LYS A 179 -14.14 -8.71 0.26
CA LYS A 179 -15.40 -9.39 0.56
C LYS A 179 -16.49 -9.17 -0.46
N ASP A 180 -16.55 -7.98 -1.04
CA ASP A 180 -17.55 -7.65 -2.05
C ASP A 180 -17.22 -8.21 -3.45
N ASN A 181 -16.01 -8.77 -3.64
CA ASN A 181 -15.52 -9.18 -4.95
C ASN A 181 -15.15 -10.68 -5.07
N TYR A 182 -15.00 -11.43 -3.98
CA TYR A 182 -14.63 -12.86 -4.04
C TYR A 182 -15.79 -13.82 -4.33
#